data_AF-A0A543BPQ6-F1
#
_entry.id   AF-A0A543BPQ6-F1
#
_cell.length_a   1.000
_cell.length_b   1.000
_cell.length_c   1.000
_cell.angle_alpha   90.00
_cell.angle_beta   90.00
_cell.angle_gamma   90.00
#
_symmetry.space_group_name_H-M   'P 1'
#
loop_
_entity.id
_entity.type
_entity.pdbx_description
1 polymer ?
#
loop_
_entity_poly.entity_id
_entity_poly.type
_entity_poly.pdbx_seq_one_letter_code
_entity_poly.pdbx_strand_id
1 'polypeptide(L)'
;MARRPAPPSASPGKTSGKTPAASPTPRKPRARTAQAETPRVDVREWASGIRLSAFSVIMLSLVVLGAWVLVPTLGTFIDQRQKIAALEASVQVSEDHIAALEQERERWQDPAYITTQARERLYYVKPGEVVFLIDNDLDPAALPREQDPVSDTLEEKPADWMPQLLRTLTSAGLSDTAAVAP
;
A
#
# COMPACT_ATOMS: atom_id res chain seq x y z
N MET A 1 -2.08 13.69 17.79
CA MET A 1 -3.05 14.83 17.80
C MET A 1 -2.71 15.70 16.60
N ALA A 2 -3.60 16.24 15.78
CA ALA A 2 -5.04 16.18 15.72
C ALA A 2 -5.47 16.48 14.28
N ARG A 3 -6.52 15.80 13.87
CA ARG A 3 -7.29 16.02 12.64
C ARG A 3 -7.78 17.47 12.59
N ARG A 4 -7.89 18.05 11.38
CA ARG A 4 -8.55 19.34 11.16
C ARG A 4 -9.93 19.09 10.53
N PRO A 5 -11.03 19.08 11.32
CA PRO A 5 -12.38 19.18 10.79
C PRO A 5 -12.93 20.60 10.94
N ALA A 6 -13.54 21.12 9.89
CA ALA A 6 -14.57 22.16 9.91
C ALA A 6 -15.34 22.03 8.58
N PRO A 7 -16.69 21.96 8.62
CA PRO A 7 -17.49 23.14 8.95
C PRO A 7 -18.67 22.86 9.90
N PRO A 8 -19.16 23.89 10.63
CA PRO A 8 -20.51 23.91 11.16
C PRO A 8 -21.33 25.03 10.53
N SER A 9 -22.55 24.71 10.08
CA SER A 9 -23.74 25.54 10.33
C SER A 9 -24.98 24.77 9.95
N ALA A 10 -25.80 24.47 10.95
CA ALA A 10 -27.11 23.88 10.84
C ALA A 10 -28.18 24.91 11.23
N SER A 11 -29.23 24.99 10.40
CA SER A 11 -30.65 25.31 10.74
C SER A 11 -31.03 26.73 11.22
N PRO A 12 -32.34 27.13 11.25
CA PRO A 12 -33.57 26.34 11.01
C PRO A 12 -34.69 27.00 10.13
N GLY A 13 -35.58 26.15 9.62
CA GLY A 13 -37.06 26.19 9.76
C GLY A 13 -37.92 27.40 9.34
N LYS A 14 -38.90 27.16 8.44
CA LYS A 14 -40.34 27.57 8.52
C LYS A 14 -41.09 27.01 7.31
N THR A 15 -41.87 25.92 7.43
CA THR A 15 -43.32 25.85 7.74
C THR A 15 -44.23 26.76 6.91
N SER A 16 -44.97 26.15 5.97
CA SER A 16 -46.40 26.41 5.77
C SER A 16 -47.04 25.25 5.00
N GLY A 17 -47.87 24.46 5.70
CA GLY A 17 -49.05 23.84 5.08
C GLY A 17 -50.10 24.93 4.85
N LYS A 18 -51.23 24.73 4.18
CA LYS A 18 -52.08 23.56 3.89
C LYS A 18 -53.11 24.09 2.87
N THR A 19 -53.61 23.36 1.88
CA THR A 19 -54.87 22.55 1.86
C THR A 19 -55.33 22.47 0.36
N PRO A 20 -56.37 21.72 -0.07
CA PRO A 20 -56.21 20.40 -0.69
C PRO A 20 -56.97 20.25 -2.05
N ALA A 21 -57.03 18.99 -2.52
CA ALA A 21 -58.04 18.39 -3.40
C ALA A 21 -57.84 18.49 -4.92
N ALA A 22 -57.38 17.40 -5.54
CA ALA A 22 -58.19 16.52 -6.39
C ALA A 22 -57.31 15.44 -7.07
N SER A 23 -57.84 14.24 -7.21
CA SER A 23 -57.32 13.12 -8.00
C SER A 23 -58.54 12.38 -8.59
N PRO A 24 -58.43 11.46 -9.57
CA PRO A 24 -57.34 11.18 -10.52
C PRO A 24 -57.84 11.02 -11.98
N THR A 25 -56.93 10.96 -12.97
CA THR A 25 -57.17 10.14 -14.19
C THR A 25 -55.83 9.70 -14.80
N PRO A 26 -55.60 8.41 -15.07
CA PRO A 26 -54.34 7.95 -15.65
C PRO A 26 -54.41 8.03 -17.18
N ARG A 27 -53.54 8.82 -17.81
CA ARG A 27 -53.38 8.84 -19.27
C ARG A 27 -52.10 8.07 -19.63
N LYS A 28 -52.27 6.94 -20.33
CA LYS A 28 -51.21 6.09 -20.91
C LYS A 28 -50.07 6.91 -21.53
N PRO A 29 -48.78 6.61 -21.24
CA PRO A 29 -47.70 7.13 -22.06
C PRO A 29 -47.61 6.30 -23.34
N ARG A 30 -47.88 6.93 -24.48
CA ARG A 30 -47.52 6.40 -25.80
C ARG A 30 -46.00 6.49 -25.90
N ALA A 31 -45.33 5.34 -26.00
CA ALA A 31 -43.91 5.26 -26.32
C ALA A 31 -43.66 6.01 -27.62
N ARG A 32 -43.08 7.20 -27.51
CA ARG A 32 -42.36 7.85 -28.60
C ARG A 32 -40.93 7.37 -28.46
N THR A 33 -40.51 6.53 -29.37
CA THR A 33 -39.11 6.27 -29.68
C THR A 33 -38.49 7.62 -30.04
N ALA A 34 -37.98 8.33 -29.04
CA ALA A 34 -37.06 9.43 -29.25
C ALA A 34 -35.74 8.77 -29.62
N GLN A 35 -35.49 8.64 -30.92
CA GLN A 35 -34.14 8.48 -31.42
C GLN A 35 -33.35 9.65 -30.83
N ALA A 36 -32.41 9.33 -29.94
CA ALA A 36 -31.46 10.28 -29.43
C ALA A 36 -30.54 10.66 -30.61
N GLU A 37 -30.94 11.68 -31.37
CA GLU A 37 -30.01 12.42 -32.20
C GLU A 37 -28.98 13.04 -31.25
N THR A 38 -27.80 12.43 -31.22
CA THR A 38 -26.61 13.12 -30.71
C THR A 38 -26.49 14.42 -31.48
N PRO A 39 -26.38 15.59 -30.82
CA PRO A 39 -26.19 16.85 -31.52
C PRO A 39 -24.81 16.78 -32.17
N ARG A 40 -24.78 16.42 -33.45
CA ARG A 40 -23.58 16.55 -34.26
C ARG A 40 -23.42 18.03 -34.49
N VAL A 41 -22.44 18.63 -33.82
CA VAL A 41 -22.08 20.02 -34.04
C VAL A 41 -21.58 20.10 -35.48
N ASP A 42 -22.40 20.65 -36.37
CA ASP A 42 -22.08 20.81 -37.78
C ASP A 42 -21.01 21.90 -37.93
N VAL A 43 -19.76 21.49 -37.84
CA VAL A 43 -18.57 22.34 -37.99
C VAL A 43 -18.59 23.08 -39.34
N ARG A 44 -19.23 22.48 -40.34
CA ARG A 44 -19.37 23.05 -41.69
C ARG A 44 -20.34 24.24 -41.72
N GLU A 45 -21.41 24.21 -40.92
CA GLU A 45 -22.37 25.32 -40.84
C GLU A 45 -21.76 26.50 -40.04
N TRP A 46 -21.07 26.21 -38.94
CA TRP A 46 -20.29 27.21 -38.19
C TRP A 46 -19.17 27.83 -39.04
N ALA A 47 -18.45 27.03 -39.82
CA ALA A 47 -17.41 27.51 -40.71
C ALA A 47 -17.95 28.33 -41.91
N SER A 48 -19.17 28.04 -42.37
CA SER A 48 -19.79 28.76 -43.50
C SER A 48 -20.25 30.19 -43.17
N GLY A 49 -20.42 30.52 -41.88
CA GLY A 49 -20.70 31.88 -41.40
C GLY A 49 -19.46 32.77 -41.30
N ILE A 50 -18.25 32.20 -41.47
CA ILE A 50 -16.99 32.92 -41.46
C ILE A 50 -16.83 33.60 -42.81
N ARG A 51 -17.41 34.80 -42.94
CA ARG A 51 -17.04 35.70 -44.02
C ARG A 51 -15.52 35.90 -43.92
N LEU A 52 -14.78 35.48 -44.95
CA LEU A 52 -13.32 35.65 -45.10
C LEU A 52 -12.97 37.14 -45.14
N SER A 53 -13.14 37.79 -44.00
CA SER A 53 -12.69 39.14 -43.70
C SER A 53 -11.24 39.03 -43.25
N ALA A 54 -10.40 39.98 -43.66
CA ALA A 54 -9.04 40.11 -43.15
C ALA A 54 -8.99 40.06 -41.61
N PHE A 55 -10.03 40.56 -40.94
CA PHE A 55 -10.18 40.49 -39.49
C PHE A 55 -10.25 39.05 -38.97
N SER A 56 -11.01 38.16 -39.63
CA SER A 56 -11.11 36.76 -39.19
C SER A 56 -9.79 36.02 -39.37
N VAL A 57 -9.04 36.33 -40.44
CA VAL A 57 -7.69 35.79 -40.66
C VAL A 57 -6.73 36.27 -39.57
N ILE A 58 -6.78 37.54 -39.17
CA ILE A 58 -5.97 38.10 -38.08
C ILE A 58 -6.35 37.47 -36.74
N MET A 59 -7.63 37.27 -36.47
CA MET A 59 -8.10 36.68 -35.22
C MET A 59 -7.66 35.21 -35.12
N LEU A 60 -7.81 34.44 -36.21
CA LEU A 60 -7.31 33.07 -36.29
C LEU A 60 -5.79 33.01 -36.13
N SER A 61 -5.04 33.91 -36.76
CA SER A 61 -3.58 33.94 -36.65
C SER A 61 -3.12 34.25 -35.23
N LEU A 62 -3.79 35.16 -34.51
CA LEU A 62 -3.52 35.43 -33.09
C LEU A 62 -3.76 34.20 -32.22
N VAL A 63 -4.86 33.47 -32.44
CA VAL A 63 -5.17 32.24 -31.69
C VAL A 63 -4.10 31.18 -31.93
N VAL A 64 -3.69 30.99 -33.19
CA VAL A 64 -2.64 30.02 -33.54
C VAL A 64 -1.29 30.44 -32.94
N LEU A 65 -0.93 31.73 -33.01
CA LEU A 65 0.30 32.24 -32.39
C LEU A 65 0.29 32.06 -30.87
N GLY A 66 -0.82 32.40 -30.22
CA GLY A 66 -1.00 32.22 -28.78
C GLY A 66 -0.91 30.76 -28.36
N ALA A 67 -1.56 29.86 -29.11
CA ALA A 67 -1.48 28.42 -28.88
C ALA A 67 -0.05 27.89 -29.09
N TRP A 68 0.65 28.34 -30.15
CA TRP A 68 2.05 27.97 -30.39
C TRP A 68 2.93 28.35 -29.20
N VAL A 69 2.79 29.57 -28.66
CA VAL A 69 3.59 30.00 -27.50
C VAL A 69 3.22 29.23 -26.21
N LEU A 70 1.96 28.88 -26.03
CA LEU A 70 1.46 28.28 -24.79
C LEU A 70 1.68 26.76 -24.72
N VAL A 71 1.65 26.04 -25.83
CA VAL A 71 1.83 24.57 -25.85
C VAL A 71 3.19 24.12 -25.27
N PRO A 72 4.34 24.74 -25.62
CA PRO A 72 5.65 24.37 -25.05
C PRO A 72 5.75 24.60 -23.54
N THR A 73 5.03 25.58 -22.99
CA THR A 73 5.12 25.92 -21.55
C THR A 73 4.38 24.91 -20.67
N LEU A 74 3.30 24.31 -21.17
CA LEU A 74 2.57 23.27 -20.46
C LEU A 74 3.36 21.95 -20.39
N GLY A 75 4.04 21.56 -21.48
CA GLY A 75 4.85 20.34 -21.53
C GLY A 75 6.08 20.41 -20.62
N THR A 76 6.76 21.56 -20.59
CA THR A 76 7.97 21.75 -19.77
C THR A 76 7.69 21.76 -18.28
N PHE A 77 6.53 22.26 -17.84
CA PHE A 77 6.16 22.25 -16.42
C PHE A 77 5.94 20.85 -15.86
N ILE A 78 5.33 19.94 -16.64
CA ILE A 78 5.12 18.54 -16.24
C ILE A 78 6.46 17.79 -16.19
N ASP A 79 7.31 17.98 -17.20
CA ASP A 79 8.64 17.38 -17.27
C ASP A 79 9.55 17.85 -16.13
N GLN A 80 9.50 19.14 -15.77
CA GLN A 80 10.22 19.68 -14.60
C GLN A 80 9.77 19.03 -13.29
N ARG A 81 8.47 18.81 -13.10
CA ARG A 81 7.94 18.15 -11.89
C ARG A 81 8.39 16.70 -11.80
N GLN A 82 8.41 15.97 -12.92
CA GLN A 82 8.91 14.59 -12.96
C GLN A 82 10.42 14.54 -12.66
N LYS A 83 11.21 15.46 -13.23
CA LYS A 83 12.64 15.57 -12.95
C LYS A 83 12.91 15.85 -11.48
N ILE A 84 12.19 16.79 -10.86
CA ILE A 84 12.33 17.09 -9.43
C ILE A 84 12.02 15.85 -8.59
N ALA A 85 10.90 15.18 -8.84
CA ALA A 85 10.54 13.97 -8.10
C ALA A 85 11.56 12.84 -8.27
N ALA A 86 12.10 12.66 -9.48
CA ALA A 86 13.14 11.66 -9.75
C ALA A 86 14.47 12.00 -9.05
N LEU A 87 14.86 13.29 -9.04
CA LEU A 87 16.07 13.74 -8.35
C LEU A 87 15.92 13.59 -6.84
N GLU A 88 14.80 14.00 -6.25
CA GLU A 88 14.51 13.81 -4.83
C GLU A 88 14.56 12.34 -4.43
N ALA A 89 13.97 11.45 -5.23
CA ALA A 89 14.07 10.01 -5.00
C ALA A 89 15.53 9.50 -5.07
N SER A 90 16.33 10.00 -6.01
CA SER A 90 17.74 9.61 -6.13
C SER A 90 18.59 10.07 -4.94
N VAL A 91 18.28 11.25 -4.37
CA VAL A 91 18.93 11.77 -3.17
C VAL A 91 18.60 10.90 -1.98
N GLN A 92 17.32 10.59 -1.77
CA GLN A 92 16.87 9.71 -0.68
C GLN A 92 17.55 8.34 -0.71
N VAL A 93 17.60 7.68 -1.88
CA VAL A 93 18.29 6.40 -2.04
C VAL A 93 19.79 6.51 -1.73
N SER A 94 20.42 7.62 -2.10
CA SER A 94 21.84 7.84 -1.82
C SER A 94 22.10 8.09 -0.34
N GLU A 95 21.23 8.85 0.33
CA GLU A 95 21.27 9.08 1.78
C GLU A 95 21.10 7.77 2.55
N ASP A 96 20.13 6.93 2.16
CA ASP A 96 19.91 5.61 2.75
C ASP A 96 21.14 4.69 2.60
N HIS A 97 21.77 4.69 1.42
CA HIS A 97 23.01 3.93 1.21
C HIS A 97 24.17 4.44 2.07
N ILE A 98 24.32 5.76 2.21
CA ILE A 98 25.35 6.34 3.08
C ILE A 98 25.10 5.91 4.53
N ALA A 99 23.86 6.02 5.02
CA ALA A 99 23.49 5.61 6.38
C ALA A 99 23.76 4.11 6.63
N ALA A 100 23.43 3.25 5.66
CA ALA A 100 23.73 1.82 5.75
C ALA A 100 25.25 1.54 5.81
N LEU A 101 26.03 2.20 4.95
CA LEU A 101 27.49 2.06 4.92
C LEU A 101 28.15 2.60 6.19
N GLU A 102 27.65 3.71 6.75
CA GLU A 102 28.11 4.24 8.03
C GLU A 102 27.82 3.28 9.17
N GLN A 103 26.63 2.69 9.21
CA GLN A 103 26.27 1.70 10.20
C GLN A 103 27.14 0.44 10.08
N GLU A 104 27.39 -0.04 8.86
CA GLU A 104 28.34 -1.12 8.64
C GLU A 104 29.73 -0.73 9.15
N ARG A 105 30.24 0.44 8.76
CA ARG A 105 31.54 0.95 9.20
C ARG A 105 31.66 1.00 10.72
N GLU A 106 30.61 1.38 11.44
CA GLU A 106 30.60 1.38 12.90
C GLU A 106 30.68 -0.05 13.46
N ARG A 107 29.91 -1.00 12.91
CA ARG A 107 30.00 -2.42 13.30
C ARG A 107 31.40 -3.00 13.05
N TRP A 108 32.02 -2.67 11.92
CA TRP A 108 33.38 -3.10 11.59
C TRP A 108 34.46 -2.46 12.47
N GLN A 109 34.17 -1.37 13.20
CA GLN A 109 35.12 -0.78 14.15
C GLN A 109 35.19 -1.55 15.48
N ASP A 110 34.19 -2.38 15.79
CA ASP A 110 34.20 -3.21 16.99
C ASP A 110 35.12 -4.44 16.80
N PRO A 111 36.19 -4.59 17.60
CA PRO A 111 37.06 -5.77 17.56
C PRO A 111 36.32 -7.09 17.76
N ALA A 112 35.26 -7.10 18.59
CA ALA A 112 34.48 -8.31 18.84
C ALA A 112 33.76 -8.78 17.55
N TYR A 113 33.19 -7.85 16.80
CA TYR A 113 32.54 -8.12 15.51
C TYR A 113 33.53 -8.69 14.50
N ILE A 114 34.72 -8.09 14.36
CA ILE A 114 35.79 -8.60 13.48
C ILE A 114 36.18 -10.02 13.87
N THR A 115 36.43 -10.29 15.16
CA THR A 115 36.86 -11.63 15.60
C THR A 115 35.80 -12.70 15.37
N THR A 116 34.52 -12.35 15.49
CA THR A 116 33.40 -13.25 15.22
C THR A 116 33.30 -13.54 13.72
N GLN A 117 33.31 -12.50 12.87
CA GLN A 117 33.25 -12.67 11.41
C GLN A 117 34.45 -13.44 10.86
N ALA A 118 35.65 -13.18 11.39
CA ALA A 118 36.86 -13.89 11.01
C ALA A 118 36.81 -15.38 11.40
N ARG A 119 36.22 -15.71 12.56
CA ARG A 119 36.04 -17.10 13.00
C ARG A 119 35.00 -17.83 12.17
N GLU A 120 33.85 -17.21 11.94
CA GLU A 120 32.74 -17.84 11.21
C GLU A 120 33.06 -18.05 9.74
N ARG A 121 33.70 -17.08 9.07
CA ARG A 121 33.93 -17.14 7.61
C ARG A 121 35.31 -17.65 7.23
N LEU A 122 36.33 -17.34 8.02
CA LEU A 122 37.73 -17.62 7.67
C LEU A 122 38.39 -18.63 8.62
N TYR A 123 37.64 -19.14 9.61
CA TYR A 123 38.14 -20.06 10.64
C TYR A 123 39.40 -19.55 11.36
N TYR A 124 39.56 -18.23 11.47
CA TYR A 124 40.69 -17.64 12.17
C TYR A 124 40.51 -17.71 13.69
N VAL A 125 41.63 -17.92 14.38
CA VAL A 125 41.70 -18.01 15.84
C VAL A 125 42.78 -17.13 16.41
N LYS A 126 42.64 -16.78 17.69
CA LYS A 126 43.69 -16.08 18.41
C LYS A 126 44.86 -17.03 18.67
N PRO A 127 46.11 -16.54 18.67
CA PRO A 127 47.25 -17.37 19.03
C PRO A 127 47.05 -17.98 20.43
N GLY A 128 47.14 -19.30 20.54
CA GLY A 128 46.92 -20.06 21.78
C GLY A 128 45.53 -20.70 21.94
N GLU A 129 44.59 -20.47 21.02
CA GLU A 129 43.26 -21.10 21.03
C GLU A 129 43.26 -22.38 20.19
N VAL A 130 42.62 -23.46 20.68
CA VAL A 130 42.55 -24.76 20.01
C VAL A 130 41.17 -24.93 19.37
N VAL A 131 41.14 -25.11 18.04
CA VAL A 131 39.88 -25.35 17.30
C VAL A 131 39.55 -26.84 17.34
N PHE A 132 38.35 -27.18 17.81
CA PHE A 132 37.79 -28.52 17.67
C PHE A 132 36.87 -28.54 16.45
N LEU A 133 37.25 -29.28 15.41
CA LEU A 133 36.32 -29.64 14.34
C LEU A 133 35.66 -30.95 14.77
N ILE A 134 34.36 -30.91 15.00
CA ILE A 134 33.57 -32.12 15.21
C ILE A 134 33.27 -32.69 13.83
N ASP A 135 34.05 -33.69 13.42
CA ASP A 135 33.67 -34.55 12.31
C ASP A 135 32.64 -35.55 12.87
N ASN A 136 31.39 -35.48 12.40
CA ASN A 136 30.34 -36.40 12.84
C ASN A 136 30.50 -37.74 12.10
N ASP A 137 31.54 -38.50 12.45
CA ASP A 137 31.74 -39.89 12.02
C ASP A 137 30.85 -40.85 12.85
N LEU A 138 29.61 -40.42 13.13
CA LEU A 138 28.61 -41.28 13.75
C LEU A 138 27.91 -42.05 12.65
N ASP A 139 27.67 -43.33 12.89
CA ASP A 139 26.77 -44.13 12.06
C ASP A 139 25.45 -43.36 11.86
N PRO A 140 24.96 -43.16 10.63
CA PRO A 140 23.71 -42.45 10.37
C PRO A 140 22.51 -43.03 11.15
N ALA A 141 22.59 -44.29 11.60
CA ALA A 141 21.59 -44.89 12.49
C ALA A 141 21.62 -44.36 13.95
N ALA A 142 22.74 -43.78 14.39
CA ALA A 142 22.94 -43.22 15.73
C ALA A 142 22.73 -41.69 15.79
N LEU A 143 22.64 -41.02 14.64
CA LEU A 143 22.28 -39.62 14.58
C LEU A 143 20.80 -39.44 14.99
N PRO A 144 20.46 -38.47 15.87
CA PRO A 144 19.07 -38.08 16.09
C PRO A 144 18.44 -37.76 14.74
N ARG A 145 17.27 -38.33 14.41
CA ARG A 145 16.58 -37.99 13.16
C ARG A 145 16.42 -36.48 13.09
N GLU A 146 17.05 -35.88 12.08
CA GLU A 146 16.80 -34.51 11.68
C GLU A 146 15.30 -34.36 11.48
N GLN A 147 14.70 -33.31 12.05
CA GLN A 147 13.25 -33.14 12.05
C GLN A 147 12.77 -33.19 10.61
N ASP A 148 11.86 -34.13 10.31
CA ASP A 148 11.29 -34.28 8.98
C ASP A 148 10.77 -32.92 8.49
N PRO A 149 10.93 -32.60 7.19
CA PRO A 149 10.53 -31.31 6.64
C PRO A 149 9.08 -31.02 7.04
N VAL A 150 8.89 -29.88 7.71
CA VAL A 150 7.58 -29.41 8.15
C VAL A 150 6.67 -29.38 6.94
N SER A 151 5.66 -30.25 6.93
CA SER A 151 4.75 -30.35 5.80
C SER A 151 3.95 -29.06 5.66
N ASP A 152 3.87 -28.51 4.45
CA ASP A 152 3.07 -27.31 4.12
C ASP A 152 1.57 -27.51 4.35
N THR A 153 1.15 -28.76 4.57
CA THR A 153 -0.18 -29.10 5.05
C THR A 153 -0.29 -28.78 6.54
N LEU A 154 -0.90 -27.63 6.85
CA LEU A 154 -1.36 -27.33 8.20
C LEU A 154 -2.45 -28.34 8.59
N GLU A 155 -2.08 -29.33 9.39
CA GLU A 155 -3.06 -30.12 10.12
C GLU A 155 -3.61 -29.25 11.25
N GLU A 156 -4.76 -28.61 10.99
CA GLU A 156 -5.45 -27.78 11.98
C GLU A 156 -6.03 -28.71 13.06
N LYS A 157 -5.19 -29.06 14.04
CA LYS A 157 -5.64 -29.73 15.25
C LYS A 157 -6.48 -28.73 16.03
N PRO A 158 -7.78 -28.97 16.27
CA PRO A 158 -8.60 -28.06 17.06
C PRO A 158 -8.03 -28.01 18.48
N ALA A 159 -7.21 -27.01 18.74
CA ALA A 159 -6.70 -26.68 20.05
C ALA A 159 -7.81 -25.93 20.79
N ASP A 160 -8.84 -26.67 21.18
CA ASP A 160 -9.88 -26.14 22.07
C ASP A 160 -9.28 -26.00 23.48
N TRP A 161 -8.49 -24.93 23.65
CA TRP A 161 -7.77 -24.62 24.88
C TRP A 161 -8.71 -24.45 26.07
N MET A 162 -9.93 -23.98 25.84
CA MET A 162 -10.91 -23.72 26.89
C MET A 162 -11.39 -25.01 27.58
N PRO A 163 -11.95 -26.01 26.86
CA PRO A 163 -12.29 -27.29 27.49
C PRO A 163 -11.06 -28.06 27.98
N GLN A 164 -9.89 -27.88 27.36
CA GLN A 164 -8.66 -28.53 27.81
C GLN A 164 -8.15 -27.95 29.14
N LEU A 165 -8.19 -26.63 29.31
CA LEU A 165 -7.89 -25.94 30.57
C LEU A 165 -8.89 -26.36 31.66
N LEU A 166 -10.19 -26.36 31.35
CA LEU A 166 -11.23 -26.77 32.28
C LEU A 166 -11.08 -28.24 32.70
N ARG A 167 -10.72 -29.12 31.77
CA ARG A 167 -10.42 -30.53 32.07
C ARG A 167 -9.21 -30.67 32.98
N THR A 168 -8.14 -29.92 32.75
CA THR A 168 -6.94 -29.96 33.60
C THR A 168 -7.24 -29.41 35.00
N LEU A 169 -8.02 -28.33 35.11
CA LEU A 169 -8.39 -27.75 36.41
C LEU A 169 -9.29 -28.70 37.20
N THR A 170 -10.28 -29.31 36.54
CA THR A 170 -11.17 -30.29 37.18
C THR A 170 -10.45 -31.58 37.52
N SER A 171 -9.57 -32.08 36.65
CA SER A 171 -8.76 -33.27 36.95
C SER A 171 -7.78 -33.04 38.10
N ALA A 172 -7.19 -31.85 38.20
CA ALA A 172 -6.30 -31.49 39.30
C ALA A 172 -7.07 -31.24 40.61
N GLY A 173 -8.32 -30.80 40.54
CA GLY A 173 -9.19 -30.65 41.71
C GLY A 173 -9.79 -31.98 42.21
N LEU A 174 -9.95 -32.95 41.31
CA LEU A 174 -10.49 -34.29 41.61
C LEU A 174 -9.40 -35.35 41.79
N SER A 175 -8.13 -35.02 41.53
CA SER A 175 -7.03 -35.95 41.78
C SER A 175 -6.95 -36.17 43.28
N ASP A 176 -7.34 -37.36 43.71
CA ASP A 176 -7.23 -37.82 45.08
C ASP A 176 -5.74 -37.70 45.46
N THR A 177 -5.43 -36.82 46.41
CA THR A 177 -4.07 -36.74 46.92
C THR A 177 -3.85 -38.02 47.68
N ALA A 178 -3.11 -38.96 47.09
CA ALA A 178 -2.66 -40.15 47.79
C ALA A 178 -1.77 -39.69 48.95
N ALA A 179 -2.41 -39.42 50.08
CA ALA A 179 -1.74 -39.13 51.33
C ALA A 179 -0.97 -40.39 51.71
N VAL A 180 0.34 -40.36 51.47
CA VAL A 180 1.28 -41.26 52.12
C VAL A 180 1.13 -41.02 53.61
N ALA A 181 0.47 -41.97 54.28
CA ALA A 181 0.40 -42.04 55.74
C ALA A 181 1.79 -42.40 56.30
N PRO A 182 2.15 -41.92 57.52
CA PRO A 182 3.49 -42.01 58.09
C PRO A 182 3.96 -43.44 58.42
#